data_AF-A0A5Q3Q7H3-F1
#
_entry.id   AF-A0A5Q3Q7H3-F1
#
_cell.length_a   1.000
_cell.length_b   1.000
_cell.length_c   1.000
_cell.angle_alpha   90.00
_cell.angle_beta   90.00
_cell.angle_gamma   90.00
#
_symmetry.space_group_name_H-M   'P 1'
#
loop_
_entity.id
_entity.type
_entity.pdbx_description
1 polymer ?
#
loop_
_entity_poly.entity_id
_entity_poly.type
_entity_poly.pdbx_seq_one_letter_code
_entity_poly.pdbx_strand_id
1 'polypeptide(L)'
;MEDPADAVVPLRPGFDIQMRGFNRGQVTEHIETLENQLELVTVDRNEAAQLNNDLRRLCDDTRHSLDRAEDRLKRIESSDTGLPAASQRVQNMLDTAEEEVQDLRDRALHQAEIVRGSAETEAETLITQAENTAGELRAECAGLMRELEQRSVKMRQEHARNVRELRERETRLRQKVRDEYTRLMEQAQAQSDAMLAGSREQCAQWDAETEQLRLDALEEISGQRDELENRRTKVIEALEGARQVIGSSSHALHAQLESSSDVPESQNGSPATNGDGIVRSEGYTDISHLKDLESGEHPEVDVPGQREDFQTFTVPLDRSHTTTPDGGLAETTDRSRRN
;
A
#
# COMPACT_ATOMS: atom_id res chain seq x y z
N MET A 1 76.53 -85.44 40.94
CA MET A 1 76.08 -86.81 40.71
C MET A 1 75.57 -86.86 39.29
N GLU A 2 76.45 -87.22 38.37
CA GLU A 2 76.15 -87.88 37.09
C GLU A 2 77.51 -88.37 36.58
N ASP A 3 77.55 -89.66 36.27
CA ASP A 3 78.73 -90.50 36.16
C ASP A 3 79.31 -90.36 34.73
N PRO A 4 80.57 -89.91 34.53
CA PRO A 4 81.14 -89.72 33.19
C PRO A 4 81.58 -91.06 32.52
N ALA A 5 81.22 -92.20 33.11
CA ALA A 5 81.72 -93.51 32.72
C ALA A 5 80.96 -94.21 31.57
N ASP A 6 79.90 -93.60 31.00
CA ASP A 6 79.03 -94.28 30.02
C ASP A 6 78.95 -93.64 28.62
N ALA A 7 79.88 -92.75 28.29
CA ALA A 7 80.08 -92.30 26.91
C ALA A 7 80.87 -93.36 26.11
N VAL A 8 80.28 -94.56 25.96
CA VAL A 8 80.78 -95.60 25.07
C VAL A 8 80.75 -95.05 23.65
N VAL A 9 81.91 -94.59 23.17
CA VAL A 9 82.12 -94.28 21.76
C VAL A 9 81.81 -95.55 20.97
N PRO A 10 80.78 -95.57 20.10
CA PRO A 10 80.48 -96.76 19.32
C PRO A 10 81.71 -97.04 18.44
N LEU A 11 82.40 -98.15 18.69
CA LEU A 11 83.43 -98.66 17.78
C LEU A 11 82.72 -98.97 16.46
N ARG A 12 82.81 -98.03 15.52
CA ARG A 12 82.23 -98.18 14.18
C ARG A 12 82.89 -99.38 13.48
N PRO A 13 82.12 -100.15 12.70
CA PRO A 13 82.62 -101.35 12.04
C PRO A 13 83.87 -101.00 11.24
N GLY A 14 84.94 -101.81 11.39
CA GLY A 14 86.21 -101.58 10.71
C GLY A 14 86.06 -101.52 9.19
N PHE A 15 87.02 -100.90 8.51
CA PHE A 15 86.99 -100.74 7.06
C PHE A 15 86.93 -102.09 6.33
N ASP A 16 86.14 -102.18 5.27
CA ASP A 16 86.04 -103.38 4.44
C ASP A 16 87.37 -103.67 3.73
N ILE A 17 87.76 -104.95 3.61
CA ILE A 17 89.03 -105.39 3.00
C ILE A 17 88.78 -105.85 1.55
N GLN A 18 89.47 -105.25 0.58
CA GLN A 18 89.52 -105.70 -0.82
C GLN A 18 90.82 -106.48 -1.09
N MET A 19 90.86 -107.26 -2.18
CA MET A 19 92.02 -108.07 -2.60
C MET A 19 93.27 -107.18 -2.72
N ARG A 20 94.03 -107.10 -1.61
CA ARG A 20 95.21 -106.25 -1.35
C ARG A 20 94.94 -104.86 -0.70
N GLY A 21 94.11 -104.78 0.35
CA GLY A 21 94.12 -103.69 1.33
C GLY A 21 92.73 -103.24 1.83
N PHE A 22 92.70 -102.21 2.69
CA PHE A 22 91.44 -101.55 3.09
C PHE A 22 90.81 -100.79 1.91
N ASN A 23 89.47 -100.71 1.92
CA ASN A 23 88.73 -99.89 0.97
C ASN A 23 89.12 -98.41 1.17
N ARG A 24 89.92 -97.89 0.24
CA ARG A 24 90.44 -96.51 0.29
C ARG A 24 89.32 -95.47 0.37
N GLY A 25 88.17 -95.71 -0.26
CA GLY A 25 87.03 -94.80 -0.21
C GLY A 25 86.47 -94.63 1.20
N GLN A 26 86.29 -95.74 1.93
CA GLN A 26 85.78 -95.71 3.32
C GLN A 26 86.78 -95.06 4.29
N VAL A 27 88.08 -95.29 4.09
CA VAL A 27 89.11 -94.66 4.93
C VAL A 27 89.17 -93.16 4.70
N THR A 28 89.13 -92.72 3.44
CA THR A 28 89.13 -91.29 3.10
C THR A 28 87.90 -90.59 3.66
N GLU A 29 86.70 -91.14 3.48
CA GLU A 29 85.46 -90.57 4.03
C GLU A 29 85.49 -90.49 5.58
N HIS A 30 86.11 -91.48 6.24
CA HIS A 30 86.26 -91.46 7.69
C HIS A 30 87.28 -90.42 8.18
N ILE A 31 88.41 -90.27 7.50
CA ILE A 31 89.39 -89.23 7.80
C ILE A 31 88.75 -87.86 7.60
N GLU A 32 88.02 -87.65 6.50
CA GLU A 32 87.27 -86.41 6.26
C GLU A 32 86.24 -86.15 7.37
N THR A 33 85.54 -87.19 7.84
CA THR A 33 84.60 -87.05 8.97
C THR A 33 85.32 -86.65 10.27
N LEU A 34 86.47 -87.24 10.57
CA LEU A 34 87.26 -86.91 11.76
C LEU A 34 87.89 -85.52 11.67
N GLU A 35 88.36 -85.12 10.49
CA GLU A 35 88.87 -83.77 10.23
C GLU A 35 87.76 -82.74 10.44
N ASN A 36 86.56 -82.99 9.91
CA ASN A 36 85.38 -82.13 10.14
C ASN A 36 84.97 -82.08 11.63
N GLN A 37 85.02 -83.22 12.34
CA GLN A 37 84.72 -83.26 13.77
C GLN A 37 85.77 -82.52 14.61
N LEU A 38 87.05 -82.65 14.26
CA LEU A 38 88.14 -81.95 14.92
C LEU A 38 88.04 -80.44 14.66
N GLU A 39 87.74 -80.04 13.43
CA GLU A 39 87.48 -78.64 13.08
C GLU A 39 86.33 -78.08 13.93
N LEU A 40 85.20 -78.79 13.99
CA LEU A 40 84.06 -78.38 14.81
C LEU A 40 84.42 -78.23 16.30
N VAL A 41 85.10 -79.21 16.89
CA VAL A 41 85.53 -79.13 18.31
C VAL A 41 86.53 -77.99 18.53
N THR A 42 87.40 -77.71 17.57
CA THR A 42 88.31 -76.56 17.69
C THR A 42 87.57 -75.23 17.59
N VAL A 43 86.54 -75.12 16.74
CA VAL A 43 85.66 -73.95 16.68
C VAL A 43 84.94 -73.78 18.03
N ASP A 44 84.27 -74.82 18.53
CA ASP A 44 83.55 -74.79 19.81
C ASP A 44 84.48 -74.41 20.98
N ARG A 45 85.71 -74.96 21.00
CA ARG A 45 86.71 -74.61 22.04
C ARG A 45 87.11 -73.15 21.95
N ASN A 46 87.33 -72.63 20.74
CA ASN A 46 87.72 -71.24 20.55
C ASN A 46 86.57 -70.29 20.91
N GLU A 47 85.32 -70.63 20.57
CA GLU A 47 84.13 -69.90 20.98
C GLU A 47 83.97 -69.91 22.51
N ALA A 48 84.11 -71.07 23.16
CA ALA A 48 84.07 -71.16 24.62
C ALA A 48 85.18 -70.34 25.30
N ALA A 49 86.38 -70.30 24.71
CA ALA A 49 87.47 -69.47 25.21
C ALA A 49 87.16 -67.96 25.05
N GLN A 50 86.54 -67.55 23.94
CA GLN A 50 86.09 -66.18 23.73
C GLN A 50 85.02 -65.78 24.76
N LEU A 51 83.97 -66.61 24.94
CA LEU A 51 82.91 -66.36 25.92
C LEU A 51 83.45 -66.23 27.35
N ASN A 52 84.41 -67.06 27.74
CA ASN A 52 85.04 -66.96 29.06
C ASN A 52 85.84 -65.66 29.23
N ASN A 53 86.52 -65.18 28.19
CA ASN A 53 87.23 -63.91 28.23
C ASN A 53 86.26 -62.73 28.33
N ASP A 54 85.14 -62.77 27.61
CA ASP A 54 84.12 -61.73 27.66
C ASP A 54 83.43 -61.70 29.04
N LEU A 55 83.14 -62.86 29.63
CA LEU A 55 82.57 -62.93 30.98
C LEU A 55 83.51 -62.34 32.03
N ARG A 56 84.83 -62.62 31.92
CA ARG A 56 85.84 -62.04 32.82
C ARG A 56 85.88 -60.52 32.70
N ARG A 57 85.86 -59.98 31.47
CA ARG A 57 85.80 -58.53 31.24
C ARG A 57 84.56 -57.91 31.89
N LEU A 58 83.40 -58.54 31.73
CA LEU A 58 82.17 -58.06 32.34
C LEU A 58 82.23 -58.06 33.88
N CYS A 59 82.80 -59.12 34.47
CA CYS A 59 83.01 -59.19 35.92
C CYS A 59 83.96 -58.10 36.42
N ASP A 60 85.03 -57.79 35.67
CA ASP A 60 85.96 -56.74 36.05
C ASP A 60 85.33 -55.35 35.91
N ASP A 61 84.58 -55.08 34.84
CA ASP A 61 83.89 -53.80 34.64
C ASP A 61 82.83 -53.53 35.72
N THR A 62 82.05 -54.56 36.07
CA THR A 62 81.04 -54.45 37.14
C THR A 62 81.66 -54.17 38.50
N ARG A 63 82.79 -54.82 38.82
CA ARG A 63 83.56 -54.52 40.05
C ARG A 63 84.05 -53.08 40.08
N HIS A 64 84.68 -52.61 39.01
CA HIS A 64 85.14 -51.21 38.94
C HIS A 64 83.98 -50.21 39.06
N SER A 65 82.80 -50.53 38.52
CA SER A 65 81.62 -49.68 38.67
C SER A 65 81.11 -49.63 40.12
N LEU A 66 81.15 -50.77 40.82
CA LEU A 66 80.73 -50.86 42.21
C LEU A 66 81.69 -50.08 43.11
N ASP A 67 83.00 -50.25 42.94
CA ASP A 67 84.02 -49.50 43.70
C ASP A 67 83.84 -47.99 43.52
N ARG A 68 83.59 -47.52 42.28
CA ARG A 68 83.31 -46.10 42.00
C ARG A 68 82.04 -45.60 42.68
N ALA A 69 80.99 -46.42 42.78
CA ALA A 69 79.75 -46.06 43.45
C ALA A 69 79.94 -45.97 44.97
N GLU A 70 80.67 -46.92 45.54
CA GLU A 70 81.03 -46.90 46.97
C GLU A 70 81.88 -45.69 47.33
N ASP A 71 82.88 -45.34 46.52
CA ASP A 71 83.72 -44.16 46.76
C ASP A 71 82.92 -42.86 46.70
N ARG A 72 81.91 -42.77 45.81
CA ARG A 72 81.00 -41.61 45.76
C ARG A 72 80.15 -41.52 47.02
N LEU A 73 79.66 -42.66 47.51
CA LEU A 73 78.82 -42.72 48.71
C LEU A 73 79.65 -42.34 49.94
N LYS A 74 80.85 -42.90 50.10
CA LYS A 74 81.80 -42.54 51.18
C LYS A 74 82.13 -41.04 51.16
N ARG A 75 82.31 -40.43 49.99
CA ARG A 75 82.54 -38.97 49.87
C ARG A 75 81.34 -38.14 50.34
N ILE A 76 80.12 -38.56 50.02
CA ILE A 76 78.88 -37.89 50.47
C ILE A 76 78.73 -38.01 51.99
N GLU A 77 79.00 -39.19 52.56
CA GLU A 77 78.99 -39.44 54.00
C GLU A 77 80.06 -38.64 54.75
N SER A 78 81.28 -38.53 54.20
CA SER A 78 82.40 -37.81 54.82
C SER A 78 82.35 -36.29 54.63
N SER A 79 81.45 -35.78 53.78
CA SER A 79 81.29 -34.35 53.61
C SER A 79 80.62 -33.77 54.86
N ASP A 80 81.10 -32.63 55.37
CA ASP A 80 80.45 -31.87 56.47
C ASP A 80 79.05 -31.34 56.08
N THR A 81 78.57 -31.69 54.88
CA THR A 81 77.19 -31.56 54.39
C THR A 81 76.44 -32.89 54.39
N GLY A 82 76.85 -33.86 55.22
CA GLY A 82 76.31 -35.21 55.25
C GLY A 82 74.79 -35.28 55.36
N LEU A 83 74.22 -36.45 55.02
CA LEU A 83 72.78 -36.71 54.89
C LEU A 83 71.87 -36.02 55.94
N PRO A 84 72.21 -35.96 57.24
CA PRO A 84 71.38 -35.27 58.23
C PRO A 84 71.31 -33.75 58.02
N ALA A 85 72.43 -33.09 57.73
CA ALA A 85 72.51 -31.64 57.51
C ALA A 85 71.95 -31.22 56.14
N ALA A 86 72.00 -32.12 55.15
CA ALA A 86 71.29 -31.95 53.88
C ALA A 86 69.78 -32.09 54.07
N SER A 87 69.31 -33.11 54.81
CA SER A 87 67.89 -33.32 55.12
C SER A 87 67.28 -32.15 55.88
N GLN A 88 67.97 -31.62 56.90
CA GLN A 88 67.49 -30.47 57.66
C GLN A 88 67.36 -29.21 56.79
N ARG A 89 68.30 -28.97 55.88
CA ARG A 89 68.22 -27.83 54.94
C ARG A 89 67.08 -27.98 53.94
N VAL A 90 66.84 -29.18 53.44
CA VAL A 90 65.69 -29.46 52.56
C VAL A 90 64.39 -29.24 53.32
N GLN A 91 64.30 -29.69 54.57
CA GLN A 91 63.12 -29.48 55.40
C GLN A 91 62.88 -27.99 55.67
N ASN A 92 63.90 -27.23 56.07
CA ASN A 92 63.78 -25.79 56.23
C ASN A 92 63.38 -25.08 54.92
N MET A 93 63.91 -25.53 53.77
CA MET A 93 63.55 -24.97 52.46
C MET A 93 62.10 -25.28 52.09
N LEU A 94 61.60 -26.47 52.42
CA LEU A 94 60.20 -26.83 52.23
C LEU A 94 59.30 -26.01 53.14
N ASP A 95 59.67 -25.83 54.41
CA ASP A 95 58.92 -25.00 55.36
C ASP A 95 58.87 -23.54 54.87
N THR A 96 59.99 -22.96 54.43
CA THR A 96 60.02 -21.61 53.83
C THR A 96 59.21 -21.54 52.54
N ALA A 97 59.25 -22.56 51.68
CA ALA A 97 58.46 -22.59 50.46
C ALA A 97 56.96 -22.71 50.76
N GLU A 98 56.56 -23.47 51.78
CA GLU A 98 55.17 -23.57 52.23
C GLU A 98 54.67 -22.22 52.78
N GLU A 99 55.49 -21.54 53.59
CA GLU A 99 55.20 -20.17 54.05
C GLU A 99 55.06 -19.19 52.88
N GLU A 100 55.98 -19.20 51.91
CA GLU A 100 55.91 -18.34 50.73
C GLU A 100 54.68 -18.62 49.86
N VAL A 101 54.30 -19.89 49.70
CA VAL A 101 53.09 -20.29 48.97
C VAL A 101 51.84 -19.81 49.70
N GLN A 102 51.80 -19.91 51.03
CA GLN A 102 50.68 -19.44 51.83
C GLN A 102 50.55 -17.92 51.73
N ASP A 103 51.66 -17.19 51.83
CA ASP A 103 51.73 -15.75 51.60
C ASP A 103 51.22 -15.36 50.20
N LEU A 104 51.62 -16.09 49.17
CA LEU A 104 51.18 -15.84 47.79
C LEU A 104 49.67 -16.06 47.66
N ARG A 105 49.14 -17.10 48.29
CA ARG A 105 47.69 -17.38 48.31
C ARG A 105 46.93 -16.27 49.01
N ASP A 106 47.38 -15.83 50.17
CA ASP A 106 46.69 -14.79 50.94
C ASP A 106 46.70 -13.46 50.17
N ARG A 107 47.81 -13.11 49.51
CA ARG A 107 47.88 -11.94 48.61
C ARG A 107 46.97 -12.08 47.40
N ALA A 108 46.91 -13.25 46.78
CA ALA A 108 46.05 -13.50 45.62
C ALA A 108 44.56 -13.43 46.01
N LEU A 109 44.18 -13.97 47.17
CA LEU A 109 42.82 -13.88 47.70
C LEU A 109 42.44 -12.43 48.00
N HIS A 110 43.32 -11.68 48.67
CA HIS A 110 43.09 -10.27 48.96
C HIS A 110 42.94 -9.44 47.67
N GLN A 111 43.80 -9.67 46.67
CA GLN A 111 43.70 -8.99 45.39
C GLN A 111 42.41 -9.36 44.65
N ALA A 112 41.99 -10.63 44.69
CA ALA A 112 40.72 -11.07 44.11
C ALA A 112 39.52 -10.41 44.80
N GLU A 113 39.56 -10.24 46.12
CA GLU A 113 38.52 -9.55 46.88
C GLU A 113 38.46 -8.05 46.53
N ILE A 114 39.61 -7.39 46.41
CA ILE A 114 39.67 -5.99 45.96
C ILE A 114 39.09 -5.84 44.55
N VAL A 115 39.51 -6.68 43.61
CA VAL A 115 39.02 -6.63 42.21
C VAL A 115 37.52 -6.93 42.16
N ARG A 116 37.04 -7.88 42.97
CA ARG A 116 35.60 -8.18 43.03
C ARG A 116 34.82 -7.00 43.60
N GLY A 117 35.27 -6.42 44.71
CA GLY A 117 34.64 -5.25 45.31
C GLY A 117 34.63 -4.04 44.37
N SER A 118 35.74 -3.78 43.67
CA SER A 118 35.78 -2.70 42.67
C SER A 118 34.83 -2.97 41.51
N ALA A 119 34.79 -4.19 40.98
CA ALA A 119 33.88 -4.55 39.90
C ALA A 119 32.39 -4.48 40.33
N GLU A 120 32.06 -4.90 41.55
CA GLU A 120 30.70 -4.81 42.11
C GLU A 120 30.26 -3.35 42.25
N THR A 121 31.11 -2.50 42.83
CA THR A 121 30.82 -1.06 42.96
C THR A 121 30.71 -0.35 41.62
N GLU A 122 31.60 -0.64 40.67
CA GLU A 122 31.50 -0.12 39.31
C GLU A 122 30.20 -0.57 38.63
N ALA A 123 29.83 -1.84 38.75
CA ALA A 123 28.57 -2.36 38.20
C ALA A 123 27.35 -1.66 38.80
N GLU A 124 27.31 -1.47 40.13
CA GLU A 124 26.22 -0.74 40.79
C GLU A 124 26.13 0.72 40.33
N THR A 125 27.28 1.40 40.18
CA THR A 125 27.28 2.78 39.65
C THR A 125 26.79 2.84 38.21
N LEU A 126 27.15 1.87 37.36
CA LEU A 126 26.65 1.81 35.98
C LEU A 126 25.15 1.52 35.92
N ILE A 127 24.65 0.60 36.75
CA ILE A 127 23.22 0.28 36.83
C ILE A 127 22.43 1.52 37.25
N THR A 128 22.85 2.19 38.32
CA THR A 128 22.17 3.39 38.81
C THR A 128 22.21 4.54 37.79
N GLN A 129 23.32 4.74 37.08
CA GLN A 129 23.40 5.70 35.99
C GLN A 129 22.46 5.35 34.82
N ALA A 130 22.40 4.07 34.44
CA ALA A 130 21.50 3.60 33.38
C ALA A 130 20.02 3.77 33.78
N GLU A 131 19.68 3.50 35.05
CA GLU A 131 18.33 3.70 35.57
C GLU A 131 17.94 5.18 35.59
N ASN A 132 18.85 6.07 36.03
CA ASN A 132 18.63 7.50 36.05
C ASN A 132 18.43 8.07 34.65
N THR A 133 19.34 7.77 33.72
CA THR A 133 19.23 8.22 32.31
C THR A 133 17.96 7.68 31.64
N ALA A 134 17.61 6.42 31.89
CA ALA A 134 16.35 5.87 31.40
C ALA A 134 15.13 6.53 32.06
N GLY A 135 15.22 6.96 33.32
CA GLY A 135 14.19 7.72 34.02
C GLY A 135 14.00 9.11 33.40
N GLU A 136 15.09 9.83 33.15
CA GLU A 136 15.10 11.14 32.51
C GLU A 136 14.48 11.08 31.10
N LEU A 137 14.92 10.15 30.27
CA LEU A 137 14.37 9.96 28.91
C LEU A 137 12.86 9.64 28.94
N ARG A 138 12.39 8.84 29.91
CA ARG A 138 10.96 8.57 30.07
C ARG A 138 10.20 9.82 30.50
N ALA A 139 10.75 10.63 31.39
CA ALA A 139 10.13 11.88 31.83
C ALA A 139 10.05 12.90 30.68
N GLU A 140 11.11 13.02 29.88
CA GLU A 140 11.14 13.86 28.68
C GLU A 140 10.12 13.40 27.63
N CYS A 141 10.11 12.10 27.30
CA CYS A 141 9.11 11.53 26.39
C CYS A 141 7.68 11.80 26.88
N ALA A 142 7.42 11.61 28.18
CA ALA A 142 6.13 11.90 28.78
C ALA A 142 5.78 13.40 28.78
N GLY A 143 6.77 14.28 28.86
CA GLY A 143 6.62 15.73 28.66
C GLY A 143 6.20 16.07 27.23
N LEU A 144 6.96 15.59 26.25
CA LEU A 144 6.70 15.81 24.84
C LEU A 144 5.34 15.26 24.40
N MET A 145 4.96 14.07 24.86
CA MET A 145 3.62 13.51 24.57
C MET A 145 2.51 14.40 25.10
N ARG A 146 2.62 14.90 26.34
CA ARG A 146 1.64 15.83 26.91
C ARG A 146 1.55 17.13 26.11
N GLU A 147 2.68 17.67 25.67
CA GLU A 147 2.69 18.89 24.84
C GLU A 147 2.04 18.65 23.47
N LEU A 148 2.33 17.53 22.81
CA LEU A 148 1.72 17.15 21.54
C LEU A 148 0.22 16.91 21.68
N GLU A 149 -0.23 16.27 22.76
CA GLU A 149 -1.64 16.10 23.08
C GLU A 149 -2.33 17.45 23.29
N GLN A 150 -1.75 18.33 24.08
CA GLN A 150 -2.28 19.69 24.30
C GLN A 150 -2.35 20.48 22.99
N ARG A 151 -1.31 20.42 22.16
CA ARG A 151 -1.30 21.07 20.84
C ARG A 151 -2.37 20.48 19.92
N SER A 152 -2.52 19.16 19.91
CA SER A 152 -3.55 18.47 19.12
C SER A 152 -4.96 18.85 19.56
N VAL A 153 -5.20 18.93 20.87
CA VAL A 153 -6.48 19.38 21.43
C VAL A 153 -6.76 20.84 21.03
N LYS A 154 -5.78 21.74 21.16
CA LYS A 154 -5.92 23.14 20.73
C LYS A 154 -6.26 23.26 19.24
N MET A 155 -5.50 22.58 18.38
CA MET A 155 -5.75 22.58 16.93
C MET A 155 -7.14 22.04 16.57
N ARG A 156 -7.60 20.96 17.23
CA ARG A 156 -8.94 20.43 17.03
C ARG A 156 -10.02 21.42 17.48
N GLN A 157 -9.81 22.11 18.59
CA GLN A 157 -10.75 23.13 19.07
C GLN A 157 -10.83 24.32 18.11
N GLU A 158 -9.69 24.83 17.64
CA GLU A 158 -9.63 25.90 16.65
C GLU A 158 -10.30 25.50 15.34
N HIS A 159 -9.99 24.29 14.83
CA HIS A 159 -10.63 23.78 13.63
C HIS A 159 -12.15 23.63 13.81
N ALA A 160 -12.61 23.10 14.95
CA ALA A 160 -14.03 22.99 15.24
C ALA A 160 -14.72 24.37 15.31
N ARG A 161 -14.06 25.39 15.87
CA ARG A 161 -14.55 26.78 15.88
C ARG A 161 -14.65 27.33 14.46
N ASN A 162 -13.59 27.21 13.67
CA ASN A 162 -13.55 27.70 12.29
C ASN A 162 -14.64 27.04 11.43
N VAL A 163 -14.84 25.72 11.55
CA VAL A 163 -15.91 25.00 10.84
C VAL A 163 -17.29 25.49 11.26
N ARG A 164 -17.52 25.76 12.55
CA ARG A 164 -18.78 26.33 13.03
C ARG A 164 -19.01 27.72 12.44
N GLU A 165 -18.01 28.60 12.49
CA GLU A 165 -18.10 29.95 11.92
C GLU A 165 -18.37 29.92 10.41
N LEU A 166 -17.68 29.07 9.66
CA LEU A 166 -17.90 28.93 8.21
C LEU A 166 -19.32 28.43 7.91
N ARG A 167 -19.83 27.45 8.66
CA ARG A 167 -21.22 26.97 8.52
C ARG A 167 -22.23 28.07 8.85
N GLU A 168 -22.00 28.86 9.90
CA GLU A 168 -22.87 29.99 10.24
C GLU A 168 -22.86 31.07 9.16
N ARG A 169 -21.70 31.36 8.56
CA ARG A 169 -21.61 32.32 7.45
C ARG A 169 -22.33 31.80 6.21
N GLU A 170 -22.17 30.52 5.89
CA GLU A 170 -22.85 29.84 4.78
C GLU A 170 -24.37 29.87 4.96
N THR A 171 -24.89 29.54 6.14
CA THR A 171 -26.34 29.58 6.41
C THR A 171 -26.89 31.00 6.31
N ARG A 172 -26.19 32.00 6.84
CA ARG A 172 -26.57 33.42 6.70
C ARG A 172 -26.57 33.87 5.24
N LEU A 173 -25.57 33.48 4.46
CA LEU A 173 -25.51 33.83 3.04
C LEU A 173 -26.65 33.18 2.26
N ARG A 174 -26.93 31.90 2.51
CA ARG A 174 -28.07 31.20 1.90
C ARG A 174 -29.41 31.84 2.24
N GLN A 175 -29.59 32.27 3.49
CA GLN A 175 -30.80 32.99 3.91
C GLN A 175 -30.93 34.31 3.14
N LYS A 176 -29.88 35.14 3.13
CA LYS A 176 -29.89 36.41 2.38
C LYS A 176 -30.23 36.22 0.90
N VAL A 177 -29.58 35.24 0.23
CA VAL A 177 -29.86 34.96 -1.18
C VAL A 177 -31.31 34.53 -1.40
N ARG A 178 -31.86 33.70 -0.51
CA ARG A 178 -33.28 33.32 -0.57
C ARG A 178 -34.20 34.52 -0.39
N ASP A 179 -33.94 35.36 0.61
CA ASP A 179 -34.76 36.52 0.92
C ASP A 179 -34.75 37.54 -0.24
N GLU A 180 -33.59 37.79 -0.85
CA GLU A 180 -33.51 38.66 -2.03
C GLU A 180 -34.19 38.03 -3.25
N TYR A 181 -34.05 36.73 -3.46
CA TYR A 181 -34.74 36.03 -4.54
C TYR A 181 -36.27 36.10 -4.38
N THR A 182 -36.79 35.89 -3.16
CA THR A 182 -38.23 36.01 -2.89
C THR A 182 -38.72 37.43 -3.15
N ARG A 183 -37.97 38.45 -2.71
CA ARG A 183 -38.31 39.86 -2.97
C ARG A 183 -38.33 40.19 -4.46
N LEU A 184 -37.33 39.75 -5.21
CA LEU A 184 -37.28 39.96 -6.66
C LEU A 184 -38.45 39.26 -7.37
N MET A 185 -38.81 38.05 -6.93
CA MET A 185 -39.95 37.34 -7.48
C MET A 185 -41.28 38.01 -7.16
N GLU A 186 -41.48 38.48 -5.93
CA GLU A 186 -42.66 39.26 -5.54
C GLU A 186 -42.76 40.56 -6.35
N GLN A 187 -41.64 41.25 -6.56
CA GLN A 187 -41.60 42.47 -7.38
C GLN A 187 -41.93 42.19 -8.85
N ALA A 188 -41.35 41.15 -9.44
CA ALA A 188 -41.62 40.76 -10.82
C ALA A 188 -43.09 40.32 -11.01
N GLN A 189 -43.64 39.59 -10.04
CA GLN A 189 -45.06 39.21 -10.04
C GLN A 189 -45.97 40.44 -9.95
N ALA A 190 -45.69 41.37 -9.02
CA ALA A 190 -46.47 42.60 -8.90
C ALA A 190 -46.42 43.47 -10.16
N GLN A 191 -45.25 43.55 -10.82
CA GLN A 191 -45.11 44.24 -12.10
C GLN A 191 -45.91 43.55 -13.22
N SER A 192 -45.84 42.22 -13.30
CA SER A 192 -46.63 41.44 -14.26
C SER A 192 -48.13 41.65 -14.04
N ASP A 193 -48.60 41.57 -12.79
CA ASP A 193 -50.01 41.77 -12.44
C ASP A 193 -50.47 43.20 -12.76
N ALA A 194 -49.63 44.21 -12.51
CA ALA A 194 -49.92 45.60 -12.88
C ALA A 194 -50.04 45.78 -14.41
N MET A 195 -49.14 45.16 -15.18
CA MET A 195 -49.20 45.21 -16.65
C MET A 195 -50.44 44.49 -17.18
N LEU A 196 -50.80 43.34 -16.60
CA LEU A 196 -52.02 42.60 -16.95
C LEU A 196 -53.28 43.39 -16.58
N ALA A 197 -53.31 44.05 -15.42
CA ALA A 197 -54.41 44.91 -15.01
C ALA A 197 -54.56 46.11 -15.96
N GLY A 198 -53.47 46.82 -16.27
CA GLY A 198 -53.49 47.92 -17.22
C GLY A 198 -53.93 47.50 -18.63
N SER A 199 -53.48 46.33 -19.10
CA SER A 199 -53.94 45.77 -20.38
C SER A 199 -55.44 45.41 -20.35
N ARG A 200 -55.95 44.85 -19.25
CA ARG A 200 -57.39 44.56 -19.09
C ARG A 200 -58.23 45.83 -19.06
N GLU A 201 -57.77 46.88 -18.38
CA GLU A 201 -58.43 48.18 -18.36
C GLU A 201 -58.50 48.79 -19.75
N GLN A 202 -57.41 48.74 -20.52
CA GLN A 202 -57.41 49.20 -21.91
C GLN A 202 -58.40 48.41 -22.76
N CYS A 203 -58.38 47.07 -22.69
CA CYS A 203 -59.37 46.26 -23.42
C CYS A 203 -60.80 46.65 -23.03
N ALA A 204 -61.09 46.84 -21.74
CA ALA A 204 -62.41 47.28 -21.29
C ALA A 204 -62.80 48.68 -21.80
N GLN A 205 -61.84 49.59 -21.96
CA GLN A 205 -62.06 50.91 -22.57
C GLN A 205 -62.39 50.77 -24.06
N TRP A 206 -61.60 50.02 -24.82
CA TRP A 206 -61.89 49.75 -26.23
C TRP A 206 -63.24 49.04 -26.41
N ASP A 207 -63.57 48.08 -25.55
CA ASP A 207 -64.87 47.40 -25.55
C ASP A 207 -66.02 48.39 -25.26
N ALA A 208 -65.82 49.33 -24.33
CA ALA A 208 -66.81 50.36 -24.04
C ALA A 208 -66.97 51.40 -25.17
N GLU A 209 -65.86 51.84 -25.77
CA GLU A 209 -65.86 52.77 -26.92
C GLU A 209 -66.51 52.13 -28.15
N THR A 210 -66.17 50.87 -28.44
CA THR A 210 -66.79 50.12 -29.54
C THR A 210 -68.28 49.91 -29.30
N GLU A 211 -68.69 49.65 -28.06
CA GLU A 211 -70.10 49.54 -27.69
C GLU A 211 -70.83 50.89 -27.80
N GLN A 212 -70.20 52.00 -27.43
CA GLN A 212 -70.75 53.35 -27.62
C GLN A 212 -70.95 53.66 -29.10
N LEU A 213 -69.92 53.46 -29.93
CA LEU A 213 -70.01 53.63 -31.39
C LEU A 213 -71.10 52.74 -31.98
N ARG A 214 -71.27 51.51 -31.48
CA ARG A 214 -72.34 50.60 -31.90
C ARG A 214 -73.73 51.17 -31.56
N LEU A 215 -73.89 51.75 -30.37
CA LEU A 215 -75.15 52.38 -29.96
C LEU A 215 -75.45 53.64 -30.78
N ASP A 216 -74.46 54.52 -30.98
CA ASP A 216 -74.60 55.73 -31.79
C ASP A 216 -74.98 55.39 -33.24
N ALA A 217 -74.32 54.38 -33.84
CA ALA A 217 -74.67 53.92 -35.18
C ALA A 217 -76.10 53.36 -35.25
N LEU A 218 -76.57 52.65 -34.22
CA LEU A 218 -77.95 52.19 -34.15
C LEU A 218 -78.93 53.36 -34.02
N GLU A 219 -78.59 54.39 -33.27
CA GLU A 219 -79.38 55.61 -33.14
C GLU A 219 -79.46 56.35 -34.48
N GLU A 220 -78.34 56.54 -35.19
CA GLU A 220 -78.30 57.13 -36.53
C GLU A 220 -79.15 56.34 -37.53
N ILE A 221 -79.03 55.01 -37.54
CA ILE A 221 -79.85 54.14 -38.39
C ILE A 221 -81.34 54.31 -38.05
N SER A 222 -81.68 54.39 -36.76
CA SER A 222 -83.07 54.60 -36.33
C SER A 222 -83.59 55.99 -36.75
N GLY A 223 -82.78 57.04 -36.62
CA GLY A 223 -83.13 58.39 -37.05
C GLY A 223 -83.29 58.50 -38.57
N GLN A 224 -82.40 57.88 -39.34
CA GLN A 224 -82.53 57.79 -40.80
C GLN A 224 -83.78 57.01 -41.20
N ARG A 225 -84.08 55.90 -40.50
CA ARG A 225 -85.31 55.14 -40.72
C ARG A 225 -86.54 56.02 -40.46
N ASP A 226 -86.59 56.73 -39.35
CA ASP A 226 -87.71 57.62 -39.02
C ASP A 226 -87.83 58.77 -40.03
N GLU A 227 -86.72 59.32 -40.51
CA GLU A 227 -86.73 60.32 -41.57
C GLU A 227 -87.26 59.74 -42.90
N LEU A 228 -86.83 58.54 -43.27
CA LEU A 228 -87.36 57.83 -44.44
C LEU A 228 -88.84 57.50 -44.28
N GLU A 229 -89.30 57.09 -43.10
CA GLU A 229 -90.72 56.87 -42.80
C GLU A 229 -91.52 58.19 -42.91
N ASN A 230 -91.00 59.30 -42.40
CA ASN A 230 -91.61 60.63 -42.54
C ASN A 230 -91.62 61.15 -43.98
N ARG A 231 -90.56 60.91 -44.75
CA ARG A 231 -90.55 61.23 -46.19
C ARG A 231 -91.54 60.35 -46.92
N ARG A 232 -91.64 59.08 -46.57
CA ARG A 232 -92.64 58.13 -47.12
C ARG A 232 -94.06 58.59 -46.82
N THR A 233 -94.39 58.97 -45.58
CA THR A 233 -95.72 59.48 -45.23
C THR A 233 -96.05 60.76 -45.99
N LYS A 234 -95.12 61.72 -46.10
CA LYS A 234 -95.30 62.93 -46.93
C LYS A 234 -95.53 62.60 -48.41
N VAL A 235 -94.82 61.62 -48.97
CA VAL A 235 -95.04 61.17 -50.35
C VAL A 235 -96.41 60.52 -50.48
N ILE A 236 -96.83 59.70 -49.51
CA ILE A 236 -98.18 59.12 -49.49
C ILE A 236 -99.24 60.21 -49.40
N GLU A 237 -99.11 61.19 -48.51
CA GLU A 237 -100.01 62.34 -48.41
C GLU A 237 -100.03 63.18 -49.69
N ALA A 238 -98.88 63.41 -50.33
CA ALA A 238 -98.81 64.10 -51.61
C ALA A 238 -99.45 63.28 -52.74
N LEU A 239 -99.29 61.96 -52.75
CA LEU A 239 -99.97 61.05 -53.67
C LEU A 239 -101.48 61.00 -53.40
N GLU A 240 -101.92 61.04 -52.15
CA GLU A 240 -103.34 61.13 -51.77
C GLU A 240 -103.92 62.48 -52.16
N GLY A 241 -103.20 63.57 -51.94
CA GLY A 241 -103.58 64.92 -52.40
C GLY A 241 -103.63 65.00 -53.92
N ALA A 242 -102.64 64.43 -54.63
CA ALA A 242 -102.67 64.30 -56.08
C ALA A 242 -103.82 63.40 -56.55
N ARG A 243 -104.11 62.30 -55.85
CA ARG A 243 -105.27 61.45 -56.11
C ARG A 243 -106.58 62.17 -55.82
N GLN A 244 -106.63 63.09 -54.87
CA GLN A 244 -107.80 63.91 -54.57
C GLN A 244 -108.00 65.02 -55.60
N VAL A 245 -106.93 65.60 -56.15
CA VAL A 245 -106.97 66.55 -57.28
C VAL A 245 -107.28 65.85 -58.59
N ILE A 246 -106.69 64.68 -58.84
CA ILE A 246 -107.05 63.81 -59.96
C ILE A 246 -108.47 63.31 -59.75
N GLY A 247 -108.90 63.02 -58.52
CA GLY A 247 -110.27 62.61 -58.19
C GLY A 247 -111.27 63.74 -58.36
N SER A 248 -110.92 64.99 -58.04
CA SER A 248 -111.78 66.16 -58.23
C SER A 248 -111.80 66.63 -59.68
N SER A 249 -110.69 66.52 -60.41
CA SER A 249 -110.65 66.73 -61.87
C SER A 249 -111.27 65.55 -62.62
N SER A 250 -111.18 64.32 -62.12
CA SER A 250 -111.89 63.12 -62.60
C SER A 250 -113.37 63.21 -62.26
N HIS A 251 -113.79 63.78 -61.13
CA HIS A 251 -115.19 64.10 -60.84
C HIS A 251 -115.68 65.30 -61.65
N ALA A 252 -114.83 66.28 -61.97
CA ALA A 252 -115.17 67.35 -62.93
C ALA A 252 -115.27 66.81 -64.36
N LEU A 253 -114.44 65.83 -64.72
CA LEU A 253 -114.49 65.14 -66.01
C LEU A 253 -115.61 64.09 -66.05
N HIS A 254 -115.95 63.38 -64.96
CA HIS A 254 -117.06 62.43 -64.86
C HIS A 254 -118.41 63.15 -64.72
N ALA A 255 -118.49 64.32 -64.08
CA ALA A 255 -119.66 65.20 -64.17
C ALA A 255 -119.90 65.71 -65.61
N GLN A 256 -118.90 65.56 -66.49
CA GLN A 256 -118.95 65.92 -67.91
C GLN A 256 -118.93 64.70 -68.85
N LEU A 257 -118.76 63.47 -68.32
CA LEU A 257 -118.68 62.20 -69.05
C LEU A 257 -119.52 61.07 -68.41
N GLU A 258 -120.57 61.39 -67.63
CA GLU A 258 -121.73 60.51 -67.40
C GLU A 258 -122.81 60.68 -68.48
N SER A 259 -122.36 61.05 -69.69
CA SER A 259 -122.94 60.65 -70.96
C SER A 259 -121.88 59.81 -71.69
N SER A 260 -122.25 58.58 -72.06
CA SER A 260 -121.52 57.61 -72.91
C SER A 260 -120.57 56.59 -72.22
N SER A 261 -121.17 55.44 -71.86
CA SER A 261 -120.89 54.05 -72.30
C SER A 261 -119.49 53.39 -72.20
N ASP A 262 -119.55 52.17 -71.63
CA ASP A 262 -118.98 50.87 -72.06
C ASP A 262 -117.45 50.55 -72.06
N VAL A 263 -117.09 49.61 -71.16
CA VAL A 263 -116.32 48.31 -71.26
C VAL A 263 -115.61 48.02 -72.62
N PRO A 264 -114.39 47.41 -72.78
CA PRO A 264 -113.81 46.21 -72.09
C PRO A 264 -112.25 46.12 -71.90
N GLU A 265 -111.83 45.13 -71.10
CA GLU A 265 -110.82 44.04 -71.32
C GLU A 265 -109.49 44.22 -72.12
N SER A 266 -108.39 43.71 -71.53
CA SER A 266 -107.33 42.84 -72.14
C SER A 266 -105.85 43.28 -72.11
N GLN A 267 -105.06 42.48 -71.39
CA GLN A 267 -103.75 41.85 -71.67
C GLN A 267 -102.56 42.57 -72.40
N ASN A 268 -101.38 42.13 -71.92
CA ASN A 268 -100.07 41.93 -72.58
C ASN A 268 -98.97 42.99 -72.47
N GLY A 269 -97.78 42.49 -72.08
CA GLY A 269 -96.51 42.89 -72.72
C GLY A 269 -95.37 43.32 -71.80
N SER A 270 -94.51 42.38 -71.43
CA SER A 270 -93.03 42.54 -71.33
C SER A 270 -92.46 43.23 -72.59
N PRO A 271 -91.17 43.68 -72.73
CA PRO A 271 -89.95 43.06 -72.15
C PRO A 271 -88.69 43.95 -71.93
N ALA A 272 -87.62 43.30 -71.43
CA ALA A 272 -86.18 43.51 -71.68
C ALA A 272 -85.54 44.86 -71.24
N THR A 273 -84.27 44.98 -70.81
CA THR A 273 -83.01 44.36 -71.24
C THR A 273 -81.88 44.65 -70.21
N ASN A 274 -80.93 43.70 -70.08
CA ASN A 274 -79.46 43.80 -69.97
C ASN A 274 -78.83 44.70 -68.88
N GLY A 275 -77.99 44.21 -67.96
CA GLY A 275 -76.59 43.75 -68.11
C GLY A 275 -75.79 44.41 -66.96
N ASP A 276 -74.62 44.03 -66.44
CA ASP A 276 -73.56 43.09 -66.79
C ASP A 276 -72.54 43.08 -65.61
N GLY A 277 -71.66 42.05 -65.53
CA GLY A 277 -70.42 41.98 -64.70
C GLY A 277 -70.55 41.42 -63.26
N ILE A 278 -70.22 40.17 -62.89
CA ILE A 278 -68.93 39.43 -62.86
C ILE A 278 -67.92 40.15 -61.93
N VAL A 279 -67.44 39.58 -60.80
CA VAL A 279 -66.33 38.58 -60.68
C VAL A 279 -66.40 37.80 -59.35
N ARG A 280 -66.18 36.47 -59.44
CA ARG A 280 -65.85 35.50 -58.37
C ARG A 280 -64.36 35.52 -58.03
N SER A 281 -63.96 35.07 -56.83
CA SER A 281 -63.06 33.90 -56.72
C SER A 281 -62.74 33.52 -55.26
N GLU A 282 -63.05 32.27 -54.93
CA GLU A 282 -62.32 31.45 -53.95
C GLU A 282 -60.91 31.14 -54.48
N GLY A 283 -59.95 30.84 -53.61
CA GLY A 283 -58.63 30.37 -54.02
C GLY A 283 -57.71 29.97 -52.88
N TYR A 284 -57.60 28.65 -52.67
CA TYR A 284 -56.57 27.93 -51.92
C TYR A 284 -55.40 27.61 -52.88
N THR A 285 -54.14 27.76 -52.45
CA THR A 285 -53.00 26.81 -52.61
C THR A 285 -51.63 27.50 -52.39
N ASP A 286 -50.89 26.97 -51.40
CA ASP A 286 -49.48 26.55 -51.40
C ASP A 286 -48.64 26.76 -52.69
N ILE A 287 -47.47 27.44 -52.60
CA ILE A 287 -46.20 27.07 -53.27
C ILE A 287 -45.00 27.63 -52.47
N SER A 288 -43.96 26.79 -52.40
CA SER A 288 -42.62 26.96 -51.84
C SER A 288 -41.66 27.86 -52.66
N HIS A 289 -40.51 28.18 -52.03
CA HIS A 289 -39.19 28.56 -52.57
C HIS A 289 -38.77 30.04 -52.76
N LEU A 290 -37.85 30.49 -51.86
CA LEU A 290 -36.63 31.32 -52.05
C LEU A 290 -36.06 31.59 -50.62
N LYS A 291 -35.08 30.87 -50.07
CA LYS A 291 -33.60 30.90 -50.24
C LYS A 291 -32.91 32.28 -50.24
N ASP A 292 -32.16 32.47 -49.14
CA ASP A 292 -30.84 33.10 -48.96
C ASP A 292 -30.76 34.56 -48.46
N LEU A 293 -29.84 34.75 -47.49
CA LEU A 293 -29.34 35.99 -46.81
C LEU A 293 -30.24 36.43 -45.62
N GLU A 294 -29.83 36.49 -44.35
CA GLU A 294 -28.55 36.80 -43.71
C GLU A 294 -28.45 36.14 -42.33
N SER A 295 -27.21 35.85 -41.96
CA SER A 295 -26.74 35.25 -40.71
C SER A 295 -27.01 36.15 -39.51
N GLY A 296 -27.85 35.69 -38.57
CA GLY A 296 -28.04 36.30 -37.25
C GLY A 296 -27.31 35.50 -36.18
N GLU A 297 -26.38 36.17 -35.51
CA GLU A 297 -25.47 35.67 -34.47
C GLU A 297 -26.18 34.90 -33.34
N HIS A 298 -25.72 33.68 -33.07
CA HIS A 298 -25.92 33.06 -31.77
C HIS A 298 -24.93 33.69 -30.78
N PRO A 299 -25.36 34.11 -29.57
CA PRO A 299 -24.41 34.47 -28.53
C PRO A 299 -23.70 33.20 -28.07
N GLU A 300 -22.42 33.12 -28.43
CA GLU A 300 -21.44 32.20 -27.87
C GLU A 300 -21.38 32.41 -26.35
N VAL A 301 -21.95 31.47 -25.60
CA VAL A 301 -21.83 31.43 -24.14
C VAL A 301 -20.39 31.04 -23.83
N ASP A 302 -19.59 32.06 -23.50
CA ASP A 302 -18.23 31.93 -23.01
C ASP A 302 -18.24 31.20 -21.65
N VAL A 303 -17.91 29.91 -21.68
CA VAL A 303 -17.72 29.10 -20.47
C VAL A 303 -16.34 29.48 -19.92
N PRO A 304 -16.24 30.04 -18.69
CA PRO A 304 -14.96 30.42 -18.15
C PRO A 304 -14.06 29.19 -18.02
N GLY A 305 -12.90 29.27 -18.65
CA GLY A 305 -11.88 28.23 -18.73
C GLY A 305 -11.66 27.55 -17.38
N GLN A 306 -11.86 26.23 -17.39
CA GLN A 306 -11.37 25.35 -16.34
C GLN A 306 -9.87 25.59 -16.19
N ARG A 307 -9.46 26.20 -15.09
CA ARG A 307 -8.07 26.22 -14.67
C ARG A 307 -7.63 24.79 -14.42
N GLU A 308 -6.80 24.27 -15.32
CA GLU A 308 -6.02 23.06 -15.15
C GLU A 308 -4.90 23.30 -14.11
N ASP A 309 -5.28 23.48 -12.85
CA ASP A 309 -4.36 23.35 -11.71
C ASP A 309 -4.62 22.00 -11.02
N PHE A 310 -4.59 20.90 -11.79
CA PHE A 310 -4.43 19.57 -11.21
C PHE A 310 -2.94 19.33 -10.96
N GLN A 311 -2.44 19.81 -9.82
CA GLN A 311 -1.26 19.21 -9.20
C GLN A 311 -1.61 17.78 -8.81
N THR A 312 -1.39 16.87 -9.76
CA THR A 312 -1.43 15.44 -9.52
C THR A 312 -0.24 15.13 -8.64
N PHE A 313 -0.46 15.05 -7.32
CA PHE A 313 0.51 14.47 -6.41
C PHE A 313 0.61 12.97 -6.74
N THR A 314 1.54 12.62 -7.63
CA THR A 314 2.07 11.26 -7.70
C THR A 314 2.79 10.99 -6.39
N VAL A 315 2.11 10.31 -5.46
CA VAL A 315 2.75 9.67 -4.32
C VAL A 315 3.59 8.51 -4.87
N PRO A 316 4.93 8.51 -4.74
CA PRO A 316 5.71 7.33 -5.04
C PRO A 316 5.36 6.25 -4.02
N LEU A 317 4.70 5.19 -4.47
CA LEU A 317 4.59 3.94 -3.71
C LEU A 317 5.93 3.21 -3.85
N ASP A 318 6.78 3.34 -2.84
CA ASP A 318 7.95 2.48 -2.68
C ASP A 318 7.50 1.02 -2.61
N ARG A 319 7.88 0.26 -3.63
CA ARG A 319 7.75 -1.21 -3.68
C ARG A 319 8.99 -1.85 -3.07
N SER A 320 8.95 -2.08 -1.77
CA SER A 320 9.73 -3.11 -1.06
C SER A 320 8.96 -3.34 0.25
N HIS A 321 8.37 -4.50 0.54
CA HIS A 321 8.99 -5.81 0.63
C HIS A 321 7.92 -6.90 0.39
N THR A 322 8.20 -7.82 -0.54
CA THR A 322 7.52 -9.11 -0.60
C THR A 322 8.32 -10.08 0.28
N THR A 323 7.88 -10.30 1.51
CA THR A 323 8.37 -11.42 2.33
C THR A 323 7.54 -12.65 2.00
N THR A 324 8.14 -13.54 1.24
CA THR A 324 7.68 -14.89 0.93
C THR A 324 7.53 -15.72 2.20
N PRO A 325 6.45 -16.50 2.38
CA PRO A 325 6.42 -17.61 3.32
C PRO A 325 6.38 -18.93 2.55
N ASP A 326 7.51 -19.63 2.50
CA ASP A 326 7.61 -21.05 2.11
C ASP A 326 8.99 -21.51 2.64
N GLY A 327 9.14 -22.47 3.55
CA GLY A 327 8.64 -23.85 3.48
C GLY A 327 9.86 -24.77 3.34
N GLY A 328 10.30 -25.41 4.42
CA GLY A 328 11.45 -26.34 4.40
C GLY A 328 12.01 -26.63 5.81
N LEU A 329 11.44 -27.61 6.52
CA LEU A 329 12.00 -28.96 6.68
C LEU A 329 13.11 -29.07 7.75
N ALA A 330 12.68 -29.65 8.89
CA ALA A 330 13.35 -30.68 9.68
C ALA A 330 14.88 -30.75 9.66
N GLU A 331 15.49 -30.51 10.82
CA GLU A 331 16.61 -31.35 11.24
C GLU A 331 16.60 -31.55 12.77
N THR A 332 16.35 -32.79 13.13
CA THR A 332 16.46 -33.39 14.45
C THR A 332 17.91 -33.33 14.95
N THR A 333 18.13 -32.78 16.13
CA THR A 333 19.33 -33.08 16.92
C THR A 333 18.92 -33.50 18.32
N ASP A 334 18.62 -34.79 18.43
CA ASP A 334 18.71 -35.56 19.66
C ASP A 334 20.20 -35.69 20.03
N ARG A 335 20.60 -35.01 21.10
CA ARG A 335 21.96 -35.11 21.65
C ARG A 335 21.87 -35.39 23.15
N SER A 336 21.76 -36.67 23.45
CA SER A 336 22.61 -37.38 24.40
C SER A 336 22.85 -36.68 25.75
N ARG A 337 21.99 -36.99 26.73
CA ARG A 337 22.36 -36.99 28.16
C ARG A 337 22.44 -38.42 28.68
N ARG A 338 23.65 -39.00 28.55
CA ARG A 338 24.20 -40.02 29.45
C ARG A 338 25.58 -39.54 29.87
N ASN A 339 25.66 -39.05 31.10
CA ASN A 339 26.64 -39.43 32.12
C ASN A 339 26.25 -38.72 33.41
#